data_AF-A0A8S3X8I4-F1
#
_entry.id   AF-A0A8S3X8I4-F1
#
_cell.length_a   1.000
_cell.length_b   1.000
_cell.length_c   1.000
_cell.angle_alpha   90.00
_cell.angle_beta   90.00
_cell.angle_gamma   90.00
#
_symmetry.space_group_name_H-M   'P 1'
#
loop_
_entity.id
_entity.type
_entity.pdbx_description
1 polymer ?
#
loop_
_entity_poly.entity_id
_entity_poly.type
_entity_poly.pdbx_seq_one_letter_code
_entity_poly.pdbx_strand_id
1 'polypeptide(L)'
;MTHDKFYDVKALQETWGTNFNTDEERNQVKWHDLKVLRVEKDHPEAFFYKISFTEETFKKVCVRKRILRLRGSGSAIAIDQSLFSIVLTHAYTEKIALSDAKKKDIKELIDKNVIPKSYYDVYYKYVLGDTDN
;
A
#
# COMPACT_ATOMS: atom_id res chain seq x y z
N MET A 1 -13.62 -15.83 -5.71
CA MET A 1 -12.30 -15.21 -5.93
C MET A 1 -11.72 -14.72 -4.61
N THR A 2 -10.39 -14.72 -4.55
CA THR A 2 -9.45 -14.74 -3.42
C THR A 2 -9.38 -13.39 -2.70
N HIS A 3 -10.33 -13.10 -1.81
CA HIS A 3 -10.38 -11.87 -1.01
C HIS A 3 -9.15 -11.72 -0.07
N ASP A 4 -8.58 -12.86 0.33
CA ASP A 4 -7.37 -13.06 1.11
C ASP A 4 -6.08 -12.56 0.42
N LYS A 5 -6.11 -12.28 -0.89
CA LYS A 5 -4.94 -11.75 -1.62
C LYS A 5 -4.86 -10.22 -1.64
N PHE A 6 -5.83 -9.53 -1.06
CA PHE A 6 -5.85 -8.07 -1.03
C PHE A 6 -5.37 -7.59 0.34
N TYR A 7 -4.38 -6.70 0.34
CA TYR A 7 -3.81 -6.10 1.54
C TYR A 7 -4.13 -4.61 1.60
N ASP A 8 -4.33 -4.08 2.81
CA ASP A 8 -4.59 -2.67 3.03
C ASP A 8 -3.27 -1.88 3.07
N VAL A 9 -2.88 -1.38 1.90
CA VAL A 9 -1.68 -0.56 1.72
C VAL A 9 -1.83 0.81 2.41
N LYS A 10 -3.06 1.29 2.66
CA LYS A 10 -3.27 2.56 3.36
C LYS A 10 -2.95 2.40 4.85
N ALA A 11 -3.42 1.32 5.47
CA ALA A 11 -3.03 0.97 6.83
C ALA A 11 -1.50 0.78 6.94
N LEU A 12 -0.87 0.18 5.92
CA LEU A 12 0.58 0.07 5.85
C LEU A 12 1.28 1.44 5.83
N GLN A 13 0.76 2.42 5.09
CA GLN A 13 1.33 3.77 5.03
C GLN A 13 1.44 4.43 6.41
N GLU A 14 0.44 4.26 7.27
CA GLU A 14 0.41 4.83 8.62
C GLU A 14 1.53 4.26 9.52
N THR A 15 1.90 3.01 9.29
CA THR A 15 2.93 2.33 10.10
C THR A 15 4.34 2.54 9.53
N TRP A 16 4.49 2.66 8.21
CA TRP A 16 5.78 2.73 7.52
C TRP A 16 6.62 3.93 7.98
N GLY A 17 6.03 5.10 8.25
CA GLY A 17 6.82 6.32 8.40
C GLY A 17 6.02 7.57 8.76
N THR A 18 6.71 8.54 9.33
CA THR A 18 6.11 9.75 9.91
C THR A 18 6.64 11.05 9.31
N ASN A 19 7.71 10.98 8.51
CA ASN A 19 8.30 12.15 7.86
C ASN A 19 8.61 11.90 6.39
N PHE A 20 7.97 12.66 5.50
CA PHE A 20 8.21 12.60 4.07
C PHE A 20 8.42 13.97 3.45
N ASN A 21 8.32 15.02 4.27
CA ASN A 21 8.20 16.39 3.80
C ASN A 21 9.36 17.26 4.25
N THR A 22 10.32 16.71 5.00
CA THR A 22 11.43 17.47 5.57
C THR A 22 12.73 16.67 5.46
N ASP A 23 13.75 17.27 4.86
CA ASP A 23 15.09 16.67 4.75
C ASP A 23 15.91 16.81 6.05
N GLU A 24 17.10 16.23 6.10
CA GLU A 24 18.00 16.32 7.26
C GLU A 24 18.45 17.76 7.59
N GLU A 25 18.43 18.66 6.60
CA GLU A 25 18.76 20.09 6.75
C GLU A 25 17.55 20.93 7.18
N ARG A 26 16.38 20.30 7.40
CA ARG A 26 15.09 20.93 7.71
C ARG A 26 14.48 21.74 6.57
N ASN A 27 14.90 21.53 5.33
CA ASN A 27 14.22 22.08 4.17
C ASN A 27 12.97 21.26 3.85
N GLN A 28 11.96 21.93 3.31
CA GLN A 28 10.74 21.27 2.86
C GLN A 28 10.98 20.52 1.53
N VAL A 29 10.57 19.25 1.49
CA VAL A 29 10.62 18.42 0.29
C VAL A 29 9.45 18.80 -0.61
N LYS A 30 9.76 19.42 -1.76
CA LYS A 30 8.78 19.74 -2.80
C LYS A 30 8.63 18.56 -3.74
N TRP A 31 7.67 17.68 -3.45
CA TRP A 31 7.45 16.45 -4.23
C TRP A 31 7.25 16.66 -5.73
N HIS A 32 6.65 17.79 -6.13
CA HIS A 32 6.45 18.16 -7.54
C HIS A 32 7.75 18.51 -8.28
N ASP A 33 8.78 18.95 -7.55
CA ASP A 33 10.06 19.39 -8.12
C ASP A 33 11.08 18.25 -8.22
N LEU A 34 10.80 17.08 -7.64
CA LEU A 34 11.72 15.95 -7.62
C LEU A 34 11.95 15.41 -9.04
N LYS A 35 13.23 15.24 -9.40
CA LYS A 35 13.66 14.66 -10.68
C LYS A 35 14.25 13.27 -10.51
N VAL A 36 14.89 13.02 -9.37
CA VAL A 36 15.48 11.72 -9.05
C VAL A 36 15.09 11.35 -7.63
N LEU A 37 14.60 10.12 -7.47
CA LEU A 37 14.36 9.50 -6.17
C LEU A 37 15.15 8.18 -6.12
N ARG A 38 15.92 8.01 -5.05
CA ARG A 38 16.80 6.86 -4.85
C ARG A 38 16.53 6.27 -3.47
N VAL A 39 16.35 4.96 -3.41
CA VAL A 39 16.20 4.20 -2.17
C VAL A 39 17.32 3.17 -2.12
N GLU A 40 17.95 3.03 -0.96
CA GLU A 40 19.11 2.16 -0.78
C GLU A 40 18.80 1.09 0.26
N LYS A 41 19.23 -0.14 -0.01
CA LYS A 41 19.02 -1.27 0.91
C LYS A 41 19.73 -1.07 2.24
N ASP A 42 20.87 -0.39 2.23
CA ASP A 42 21.67 -0.08 3.42
C ASP A 42 21.02 1.01 4.29
N HIS A 43 20.06 1.76 3.72
CA HIS A 43 19.35 2.84 4.38
C HIS A 43 17.83 2.71 4.19
N PRO A 44 17.20 1.64 4.72
CA PRO A 44 15.78 1.35 4.49
C PRO A 44 14.84 2.39 5.12
N GLU A 45 15.31 3.15 6.11
CA GLU A 45 14.55 4.22 6.77
C GLU A 45 14.72 5.58 6.10
N ALA A 46 15.40 5.65 4.96
CA ALA A 46 15.64 6.91 4.29
C ALA A 46 15.41 6.81 2.78
N PHE A 47 15.03 7.93 2.18
CA PHE A 47 15.12 8.10 0.75
C PHE A 47 15.99 9.31 0.42
N PHE A 48 16.56 9.25 -0.76
CA PHE A 48 17.47 10.24 -1.29
C PHE A 48 16.83 10.88 -2.51
N TYR A 49 16.98 12.19 -2.67
CA TYR A 49 16.34 12.89 -3.78
C TYR A 49 17.21 14.00 -4.37
N LYS A 50 16.90 14.36 -5.61
CA LYS A 50 17.44 15.52 -6.34
C LYS A 50 16.33 16.29 -7.01
N ILE A 51 16.50 17.60 -7.11
CA ILE A 51 15.59 18.53 -7.81
C ILE A 51 16.11 18.83 -9.22
N SER A 52 17.40 18.59 -9.48
CA SER A 52 17.99 18.69 -10.82
C SER A 52 18.89 17.50 -11.12
N PHE A 53 18.95 17.10 -12.39
CA PHE A 53 19.91 16.09 -12.86
C PHE A 53 21.36 16.56 -12.78
N THR A 54 21.59 17.89 -12.68
CA THR A 54 22.92 18.50 -12.55
C THR A 54 23.43 18.52 -11.12
N GLU A 55 22.59 18.26 -10.12
CA GLU A 55 23.03 18.18 -8.72
C GLU A 55 23.95 16.96 -8.57
N GLU A 56 25.14 17.16 -8.01
CA GLU A 56 26.08 16.06 -7.77
C GLU A 56 25.64 15.23 -6.55
N THR A 57 25.24 15.91 -5.48
CA THR A 57 24.88 15.29 -4.20
C THR A 57 23.38 15.05 -4.10
N PHE A 58 22.99 13.99 -3.37
CA PHE A 58 21.60 13.73 -3.03
C PHE A 58 21.27 14.34 -1.68
N LYS A 59 20.08 14.95 -1.57
CA LYS A 59 19.49 15.31 -0.28
C LYS A 59 18.85 14.07 0.32
N LYS A 60 18.87 13.97 1.65
CA LYS A 60 18.41 12.80 2.39
C LYS A 60 17.20 13.14 3.26
N VAL A 61 16.19 12.29 3.20
CA VAL A 61 15.01 12.34 4.08
C VAL A 61 14.99 11.07 4.91
N CYS A 62 14.99 11.22 6.23
CA CYS A 62 14.72 10.11 7.14
C CYS A 62 13.21 9.98 7.34
N VAL A 63 12.67 8.83 6.97
CA VAL A 63 11.24 8.50 6.90
C VAL A 63 10.64 8.26 8.29
N ARG A 64 11.44 7.70 9.19
CA ARG A 64 11.11 7.58 10.61
C ARG A 64 11.99 8.49 11.44
N LYS A 65 11.41 9.10 12.47
CA LYS A 65 12.20 9.77 13.52
C LYS A 65 13.00 8.70 14.26
N ARG A 66 14.33 8.81 14.24
CA ARG A 66 15.16 8.14 15.24
C ARG A 66 14.67 8.62 16.60
N ILE A 67 14.11 7.72 17.41
CA ILE A 67 13.75 8.03 18.80
C ILE A 67 15.06 8.28 19.53
N LEU A 68 15.46 9.55 19.63
CA LEU A 68 16.50 10.01 20.54
C LEU A 68 15.94 9.83 21.95
N ARG A 69 16.31 8.73 22.61
CA ARG A 69 15.97 8.49 24.01
C ARG A 69 16.49 9.67 24.85
N LEU A 70 15.63 10.17 25.73
CA LEU A 70 16.00 11.12 26.78
C LEU A 70 17.20 10.59 27.58
N ARG A 71 18.16 11.49 27.87
CA ARG A 71 19.28 11.31 28.81
C ARG A 71 18.81 10.53 30.06
N GLY A 72 19.33 9.32 30.28
CA GLY A 72 19.18 8.67 31.60
C GLY A 72 19.32 7.15 31.70
N SER A 73 19.26 6.38 30.61
CA SER A 73 19.44 4.91 30.69
C SER A 73 20.37 4.42 29.58
N GLY A 74 21.51 3.88 30.00
CA GLY A 74 22.67 3.51 29.17
C GLY A 74 22.46 2.28 28.28
N SER A 75 21.37 2.23 27.54
CA SER A 75 21.16 1.22 26.50
C SER A 75 21.20 1.90 25.13
N ALA A 76 22.21 1.53 24.36
CA ALA A 76 22.49 2.03 23.03
C ALA A 76 21.34 1.75 22.03
N ILE A 77 21.41 2.49 20.93
CA ILE A 77 20.53 2.51 19.77
C ILE A 77 20.26 1.09 19.26
N ALA A 78 19.08 0.56 19.57
CA ALA A 78 18.51 -0.52 18.79
C ALA A 78 17.72 0.15 17.65
N ILE A 79 18.25 0.02 16.43
CA ILE A 79 17.47 0.14 15.21
C ILE A 79 16.34 -0.87 15.39
N ASP A 80 15.10 -0.41 15.30
CA ASP A 80 13.97 -1.30 15.53
C ASP A 80 13.92 -2.32 14.39
N GLN A 81 14.53 -3.50 14.62
CA GLN A 81 14.50 -4.65 13.72
C GLN A 81 13.05 -5.12 13.42
N SER A 82 12.04 -4.55 14.08
CA SER A 82 10.62 -4.76 13.77
C SER A 82 10.17 -4.14 12.43
N LEU A 83 10.98 -3.31 11.76
CA LEU A 83 10.63 -2.74 10.45
C LEU A 83 10.25 -3.78 9.39
N PHE A 84 10.83 -4.98 9.47
CA PHE A 84 10.53 -6.07 8.56
C PHE A 84 9.51 -7.08 9.13
N SER A 85 9.04 -6.88 10.38
CA SER A 85 7.95 -7.66 10.97
C SER A 85 6.59 -6.98 10.77
N ILE A 86 6.44 -6.08 9.79
CA ILE A 86 5.17 -5.44 9.51
C ILE A 86 4.17 -6.52 9.07
N VAL A 87 3.16 -6.73 9.93
CA VAL A 87 2.04 -7.62 9.64
C VAL A 87 1.15 -6.90 8.63
N LEU A 88 1.12 -7.40 7.40
CA LEU A 88 0.20 -6.89 6.38
C LEU A 88 -1.23 -7.21 6.81
N THR A 89 -2.07 -6.19 6.89
CA THR A 89 -3.49 -6.33 7.17
C THR A 89 -4.23 -6.64 5.87
N HIS A 90 -5.15 -7.61 5.92
CA HIS A 90 -6.02 -7.89 4.76
C HIS A 90 -7.00 -6.73 4.56
N ALA A 91 -7.17 -6.31 3.30
CA ALA A 91 -8.14 -5.27 2.94
C ALA A 91 -9.60 -5.76 3.04
N TYR A 92 -9.80 -7.08 2.90
CA TYR A 92 -11.10 -7.72 2.99
C TYR A 92 -11.00 -8.94 3.89
N THR A 93 -11.93 -9.06 4.83
CA THR A 93 -12.06 -10.22 5.74
C THR A 93 -12.91 -11.34 5.14
N GLU A 94 -13.74 -11.00 4.17
CA GLU A 94 -14.65 -11.93 3.50
C GLU A 94 -14.89 -11.52 2.05
N LYS A 95 -15.61 -12.36 1.30
CA LYS A 95 -16.04 -12.02 -0.05
C LYS A 95 -17.10 -10.92 0.02
N ILE A 96 -16.94 -9.88 -0.80
CA ILE A 96 -17.91 -8.80 -0.89
C ILE A 96 -19.22 -9.36 -1.45
N ALA A 97 -20.29 -9.29 -0.65
CA ALA A 97 -21.62 -9.69 -1.09
C ALA A 97 -22.17 -8.70 -2.14
N LEU A 98 -22.78 -9.22 -3.19
CA LEU A 98 -23.52 -8.40 -4.15
C LEU A 98 -24.93 -8.15 -3.62
N SER A 99 -25.40 -6.90 -3.76
CA SER A 99 -26.80 -6.57 -3.56
C SER A 99 -27.68 -7.23 -4.61
N ASP A 100 -28.95 -7.46 -4.26
CA ASP A 100 -29.90 -8.12 -5.16
C ASP A 100 -30.17 -7.32 -6.43
N ALA A 101 -30.10 -5.98 -6.34
CA ALA A 101 -30.16 -5.09 -7.50
C ALA A 101 -29.04 -5.42 -8.50
N LYS A 102 -27.79 -5.54 -8.03
CA LYS A 102 -26.64 -5.88 -8.90
C LYS A 102 -26.74 -7.28 -9.48
N LYS A 103 -27.29 -8.25 -8.73
CA LYS A 103 -27.54 -9.60 -9.25
C LYS A 103 -28.55 -9.58 -10.41
N LYS A 104 -29.61 -8.78 -10.28
CA LYS A 104 -30.60 -8.58 -11.33
C LYS A 104 -29.98 -7.93 -12.58
N ASP A 105 -29.16 -6.90 -12.40
CA ASP A 105 -28.47 -6.24 -13.52
C ASP A 105 -27.55 -7.20 -14.27
N ILE A 106 -26.79 -8.03 -13.54
CA ILE A 106 -25.93 -9.07 -14.14
C ILE A 106 -26.77 -10.06 -14.96
N LYS A 107 -27.89 -10.51 -14.42
CA LYS A 107 -28.82 -11.42 -15.13
C LYS A 107 -29.35 -10.78 -16.41
N GLU A 108 -29.75 -9.53 -16.36
CA GLU A 108 -30.22 -8.78 -17.53
C GLU A 108 -29.12 -8.64 -18.61
N LEU A 109 -27.86 -8.43 -18.21
CA LEU A 109 -26.73 -8.38 -19.14
C LEU A 109 -26.43 -9.72 -19.82
N ILE A 110 -26.66 -10.84 -19.12
CA ILE A 110 -26.54 -12.19 -19.68
C ILE A 110 -27.70 -12.47 -20.65
N ASP A 111 -28.93 -12.10 -20.27
CA ASP A 111 -30.13 -12.29 -21.09
C ASP A 111 -30.07 -11.47 -22.39
N LYS A 112 -29.54 -10.24 -22.31
CA LYS A 112 -29.25 -9.38 -23.47
C LYS A 112 -28.03 -9.83 -24.28
N ASN A 113 -27.36 -10.91 -23.87
CA ASN A 113 -26.16 -11.45 -24.51
C ASN A 113 -25.00 -10.44 -24.61
N VAL A 114 -24.96 -9.44 -23.71
CA VAL A 114 -23.87 -8.48 -23.57
C VAL A 114 -22.69 -9.15 -22.86
N ILE A 115 -22.99 -9.95 -21.84
CA ILE A 115 -22.03 -10.88 -21.25
C ILE A 115 -22.19 -12.23 -21.96
N PRO A 116 -21.14 -12.74 -22.65
CA PRO A 116 -21.20 -14.04 -23.28
C PRO A 116 -21.57 -15.15 -22.28
N LYS A 117 -22.51 -16.01 -22.66
CA LYS A 117 -22.98 -17.13 -21.82
C LYS A 117 -21.86 -18.08 -21.37
N SER A 118 -20.76 -18.15 -22.11
CA SER A 118 -19.55 -18.91 -21.74
C SER A 118 -18.94 -18.46 -20.41
N TYR A 119 -19.12 -17.20 -20.02
CA TYR A 119 -18.63 -16.67 -18.74
C TYR A 119 -19.57 -16.96 -17.57
N TYR A 120 -20.80 -17.42 -17.84
CA TYR A 120 -21.81 -17.67 -16.82
C TYR A 120 -21.34 -18.70 -15.79
N ASP A 121 -21.00 -19.90 -16.29
CA ASP A 121 -20.64 -21.04 -15.45
C ASP A 121 -19.38 -20.80 -14.64
N VAL A 122 -18.41 -20.09 -15.22
CA VAL A 122 -17.10 -19.86 -14.61
C VAL A 122 -17.14 -18.75 -13.55
N TYR A 123 -17.87 -17.66 -13.80
CA TYR A 123 -17.75 -16.44 -12.99
C TYR A 123 -19.03 -16.04 -12.25
N TYR A 124 -20.20 -16.29 -12.82
CA TYR A 124 -21.46 -15.69 -12.34
C TYR A 124 -22.40 -16.68 -11.66
N LYS A 125 -22.32 -17.98 -11.97
CA LYS A 125 -23.16 -19.03 -11.39
C LYS A 125 -23.17 -19.00 -9.85
N TYR A 126 -21.99 -19.05 -9.23
CA TYR A 126 -21.82 -18.99 -7.77
C TYR A 126 -22.22 -17.64 -7.15
N VAL A 127 -22.19 -16.58 -7.95
CA VAL A 127 -22.49 -15.21 -7.50
C VAL A 127 -24.00 -14.96 -7.51
N LEU A 128 -24.72 -15.57 -8.45
CA LEU A 128 -26.17 -15.48 -8.58
C LEU A 128 -26.92 -16.47 -7.66
N GLY A 129 -26.21 -17.44 -7.08
CA GLY A 129 -26.79 -18.41 -6.14
C GLY A 129 -27.44 -19.62 -6.80
N ASP A 130 -27.19 -19.83 -8.09
CA ASP A 130 -27.64 -21.02 -8.82
C ASP A 130 -26.69 -22.19 -8.51
N THR A 131 -26.86 -22.80 -7.34
CA THR A 131 -26.25 -24.10 -7.05
C THR A 131 -27.12 -25.19 -7.67
N ASP A 132 -26.53 -26.01 -8.56
CA ASP A 132 -27.18 -27.23 -9.04
C ASP A 132 -27.52 -28.10 -7.83
N ASN A 133 -28.77 -28.58 -7.79
CA ASN A 133 -29.26 -29.57 -6.84
C ASN A 133 -28.79 -30.97 -7.28
#